data_AF-A0A0D7AW09-F1
#
_entry.id   AF-A0A0D7AW09-F1
#
_cell.length_a   1.000
_cell.length_b   1.000
_cell.length_c   1.000
_cell.angle_alpha   90.00
_cell.angle_beta   90.00
_cell.angle_gamma   90.00
#
_symmetry.space_group_name_H-M   'P 1'
#
loop_
_entity.id
_entity.type
_entity.pdbx_description
1 polymer ?
#
loop_
_entity_poly.entity_id
_entity_poly.type
_entity_poly.pdbx_seq_one_letter_code
_entity_poly.pdbx_strand_id
1 'polypeptide(L)'
;MMKTFVAVSLLASVALAAPNLELRQTNNANKPECGVAGDATLSDCQHLFDNWPYYQDATWDATCHSGTTLEYNPTCYGNCCIYSSSRTPLWEDVHTAVGQLLGCRSDEKGTVNGRVEITDSGTICMADRDACGDCFN
;
A
#
# COMPACT_ATOMS: atom_id res chain seq x y z
N MET A 1 33.09 38.39 -51.51
CA MET A 1 32.42 39.10 -50.40
C MET A 1 31.12 38.38 -50.09
N MET A 2 30.96 38.00 -48.82
CA MET A 2 29.94 37.12 -48.24
C MET A 2 28.55 37.77 -48.21
N LYS A 3 27.48 37.04 -48.54
CA LYS A 3 26.11 37.35 -48.09
C LYS A 3 25.34 36.07 -47.74
N THR A 4 25.55 35.69 -46.50
CA THR A 4 24.68 35.04 -45.50
C THR A 4 23.33 34.48 -45.95
N PHE A 5 23.16 33.17 -45.80
CA PHE A 5 21.86 32.49 -45.72
C PHE A 5 21.33 32.58 -44.29
N VAL A 6 20.10 33.07 -44.09
CA VAL A 6 19.40 33.03 -42.80
C VAL A 6 18.41 31.88 -42.85
N ALA A 7 18.72 30.78 -42.16
CA ALA A 7 17.77 29.71 -41.90
C ALA A 7 17.02 30.04 -40.59
N VAL A 8 15.72 30.26 -40.68
CA VAL A 8 14.84 30.41 -39.51
C VAL A 8 14.40 29.00 -39.09
N SER A 9 14.99 28.50 -38.00
CA SER A 9 14.64 27.22 -37.41
C SER A 9 13.37 27.36 -36.58
N LEU A 10 12.26 26.75 -37.04
CA LEU A 10 11.05 26.55 -36.23
C LEU A 10 11.33 25.49 -35.16
N LEU A 11 11.47 25.93 -33.91
CA LEU A 11 11.42 25.03 -32.76
C LEU A 11 9.94 24.73 -32.45
N ALA A 12 9.45 23.59 -32.96
CA ALA A 12 8.18 23.04 -32.54
C ALA A 12 8.36 22.41 -31.15
N SER A 13 7.90 23.11 -30.11
CA SER A 13 7.81 22.56 -28.76
C SER A 13 6.78 21.42 -28.76
N VAL A 14 7.26 20.19 -28.83
CA VAL A 14 6.47 19.01 -28.46
C VAL A 14 6.26 19.06 -26.95
N ALA A 15 5.11 19.59 -26.54
CA ALA A 15 4.60 19.38 -25.20
C ALA A 15 4.34 17.88 -25.03
N LEU A 16 5.26 17.20 -24.35
CA LEU A 16 5.01 15.87 -23.82
C LEU A 16 3.81 16.00 -22.88
N ALA A 17 2.64 15.58 -23.35
CA ALA A 17 1.52 15.31 -22.48
C ALA A 17 1.99 14.23 -21.50
N ALA A 18 2.35 14.65 -20.29
CA ALA A 18 2.53 13.73 -19.20
C ALA A 18 1.22 12.94 -19.09
N PRO A 19 1.26 11.59 -19.04
CA PRO A 19 0.05 10.86 -18.71
C PRO A 19 -0.38 11.39 -17.35
N ASN A 20 -1.63 11.86 -17.29
CA ASN A 20 -2.27 12.19 -16.03
C ASN A 20 -2.34 10.89 -15.23
N LEU A 21 -1.30 10.59 -14.43
CA LEU A 21 -1.49 9.84 -13.21
C LEU A 21 -2.36 10.75 -12.33
N GLU A 22 -3.66 10.73 -12.57
CA GLU A 22 -4.60 11.00 -11.50
C GLU A 22 -4.24 9.98 -10.44
N LEU A 23 -3.56 10.46 -9.40
CA LEU A 23 -3.34 9.70 -8.19
C LEU A 23 -4.67 9.04 -7.84
N ARG A 24 -4.67 7.71 -7.79
CA ARG A 24 -5.68 6.88 -7.10
C ARG A 24 -5.91 7.26 -5.62
N GLN A 25 -5.38 8.40 -5.16
CA GLN A 25 -5.67 9.05 -3.89
C GLN A 25 -7.17 9.21 -3.62
N THR A 26 -8.04 9.19 -4.63
CA THR A 26 -9.49 9.25 -4.45
C THR A 26 -10.14 7.93 -4.02
N ASN A 27 -9.48 6.77 -4.14
CA ASN A 27 -10.03 5.49 -3.70
C ASN A 27 -9.88 5.23 -2.19
N ASN A 28 -9.25 6.16 -1.46
CA ASN A 28 -9.00 6.06 -0.02
C ASN A 28 -9.75 7.18 0.71
N ALA A 29 -11.08 7.22 0.55
CA ALA A 29 -11.93 8.19 1.26
C ALA A 29 -11.88 7.99 2.80
N ASN A 30 -11.47 6.80 3.24
CA ASN A 30 -11.44 6.41 4.64
C ASN A 30 -10.07 6.70 5.27
N LYS A 31 -10.09 7.26 6.47
CA LYS A 31 -8.88 7.41 7.28
C LYS A 31 -8.50 6.07 7.90
N PRO A 32 -7.21 5.77 8.07
CA PRO A 32 -6.78 4.62 8.84
C PRO A 32 -7.33 4.62 10.26
N GLU A 33 -7.79 3.46 10.71
CA GLU A 33 -8.10 3.16 12.10
C GLU A 33 -6.84 2.53 12.73
N CYS A 34 -6.20 3.24 13.65
CA CYS A 34 -4.97 2.81 14.31
C CYS A 34 -5.27 2.07 15.62
N GLY A 35 -4.42 1.13 16.01
CA GLY A 35 -4.51 0.49 17.34
C GLY A 35 -5.63 -0.55 17.46
N VAL A 36 -6.13 -1.06 16.34
CA VAL A 36 -7.27 -1.99 16.30
C VAL A 36 -6.86 -3.47 16.21
N ALA A 37 -5.57 -3.75 16.07
CA ALA A 37 -5.04 -5.11 15.91
C ALA A 37 -3.73 -5.30 16.70
N GLY A 38 -3.17 -6.51 16.65
CA GLY A 38 -1.89 -6.84 17.29
C GLY A 38 -0.69 -6.05 16.72
N ASP A 39 0.26 -5.74 17.60
CA ASP A 39 1.39 -4.84 17.35
C ASP A 39 2.48 -5.50 16.49
N ALA A 40 2.58 -5.11 15.21
CA ALA A 40 3.72 -5.47 14.38
C ALA A 40 4.95 -4.62 14.70
N THR A 41 6.14 -5.17 14.46
CA THR A 41 7.41 -4.42 14.59
C THR A 41 7.48 -3.38 13.48
N LEU A 42 7.67 -2.11 13.86
CA LEU A 42 7.72 -0.99 12.92
C LEU A 42 8.80 -1.14 11.86
N SER A 43 10.00 -1.61 12.24
CA SER A 43 11.10 -1.82 11.29
C SER A 43 10.80 -2.90 10.26
N ASP A 44 10.05 -3.94 10.63
CA ASP A 44 9.67 -5.01 9.72
C ASP A 44 8.63 -4.50 8.72
N CYS A 45 7.64 -3.71 9.18
CA CYS A 45 6.66 -3.09 8.30
C CYS A 45 7.27 -2.06 7.34
N GLN A 46 8.22 -1.25 7.83
CA GLN A 46 8.95 -0.32 6.97
C GLN A 46 9.79 -1.07 5.93
N HIS A 47 10.48 -2.15 6.33
CA HIS A 47 11.22 -2.98 5.39
C HIS A 47 10.32 -3.62 4.32
N LEU A 48 9.16 -4.13 4.72
CA LEU A 48 8.16 -4.69 3.81
C LEU A 48 7.72 -3.65 2.77
N PHE A 49 7.42 -2.42 3.20
CA PHE A 49 7.03 -1.31 2.32
C PHE A 49 8.18 -0.88 1.39
N ASP A 50 9.39 -0.71 1.91
CA ASP A 50 10.55 -0.23 1.14
C ASP A 50 11.02 -1.24 0.08
N ASN A 51 10.69 -2.52 0.24
CA ASN A 51 11.07 -3.61 -0.67
C ASN A 51 9.89 -4.12 -1.53
N TRP A 52 8.82 -3.33 -1.63
CA TRP A 52 7.70 -3.65 -2.51
C TRP A 52 8.14 -3.71 -3.98
N PRO A 53 7.65 -4.65 -4.82
CA PRO A 53 6.61 -5.66 -4.58
C PRO A 53 7.15 -7.05 -4.23
N TYR A 54 8.37 -7.17 -3.71
CA TYR A 54 9.09 -8.46 -3.61
C TYR A 54 8.33 -9.58 -2.87
N TYR A 55 7.41 -9.22 -1.98
CA TYR A 55 6.68 -10.16 -1.12
C TYR A 55 5.25 -10.50 -1.60
N GLN A 56 4.87 -10.13 -2.82
CA GLN A 56 3.49 -10.25 -3.36
C GLN A 56 2.83 -11.62 -3.22
N ASP A 57 3.61 -12.69 -3.26
CA ASP A 57 3.11 -14.07 -3.18
C ASP A 57 3.64 -14.83 -1.95
N ALA A 58 4.23 -14.14 -0.98
CA ALA A 58 4.91 -14.80 0.14
C ALA A 58 3.96 -15.66 0.99
N THR A 59 2.68 -15.28 1.05
CA THR A 59 1.70 -15.92 1.94
C THR A 59 0.30 -16.02 1.33
N TRP A 60 0.11 -15.86 0.02
CA TRP A 60 -1.24 -15.70 -0.59
C TRP A 60 -2.26 -16.81 -0.28
N ASP A 61 -1.80 -18.04 0.01
CA ASP A 61 -2.65 -19.17 0.43
C ASP A 61 -2.94 -19.21 1.94
N ALA A 62 -2.31 -18.33 2.73
CA ALA A 62 -2.57 -18.19 4.15
C ALA A 62 -3.89 -17.45 4.34
N THR A 63 -4.92 -18.21 4.66
CA THR A 63 -6.21 -17.68 5.08
C THR A 63 -6.29 -17.57 6.59
N CYS A 64 -7.10 -16.65 7.07
CA CYS A 64 -7.42 -16.53 8.48
C CYS A 64 -8.90 -16.24 8.67
N HIS A 65 -9.41 -16.53 9.87
CA HIS A 65 -10.83 -16.40 10.18
C HIS A 65 -11.07 -15.19 11.08
N SER A 66 -11.90 -14.26 10.62
CA SER A 66 -12.54 -13.25 11.47
C SER A 66 -13.97 -13.70 11.76
N GLY A 67 -14.18 -14.32 12.91
CA GLY A 67 -15.44 -15.00 13.23
C GLY A 67 -15.77 -16.11 12.23
N THR A 68 -16.81 -15.90 11.41
CA THR A 68 -17.22 -16.84 10.34
C THR A 68 -16.72 -16.44 8.95
N THR A 69 -16.06 -15.29 8.82
CA THR A 69 -15.57 -14.77 7.53
C THR A 69 -14.16 -15.28 7.26
N LEU A 70 -13.89 -15.62 6.01
CA LEU A 70 -12.56 -16.02 5.54
C LEU A 70 -11.85 -14.80 4.98
N GLU A 71 -10.74 -14.44 5.62
CA GLU A 71 -9.86 -13.33 5.27
C GLU A 71 -8.52 -13.86 4.76
N TYR A 72 -7.73 -12.98 4.15
CA TYR A 72 -6.54 -13.35 3.38
C TYR A 72 -5.30 -12.66 3.92
N ASN A 73 -4.15 -13.34 3.88
CA ASN A 73 -2.85 -12.76 4.22
C ASN A 73 -1.96 -12.73 2.97
N PRO A 74 -2.04 -11.67 2.15
CA PRO A 74 -1.25 -11.59 0.92
C PRO A 74 0.27 -11.58 1.12
N THR A 75 0.78 -11.00 2.22
CA THR A 75 2.22 -10.86 2.44
C THR A 75 2.59 -10.73 3.92
N CYS A 76 3.77 -11.26 4.29
CA CYS A 76 4.44 -10.96 5.55
C CYS A 76 5.96 -10.81 5.36
N TYR A 77 6.56 -10.00 6.23
CA TYR A 77 8.00 -9.95 6.46
C TYR A 77 8.26 -9.82 7.96
N GLY A 78 9.16 -10.64 8.51
CA GLY A 78 9.40 -10.68 9.95
C GLY A 78 8.12 -10.99 10.71
N ASN A 79 7.74 -10.13 11.66
CA ASN A 79 6.41 -10.20 12.30
C ASN A 79 5.35 -9.27 11.68
N CYS A 80 5.69 -8.45 10.68
CA CYS A 80 4.72 -7.59 10.01
C CYS A 80 3.96 -8.36 8.93
N CYS A 81 2.65 -8.43 9.06
CA CYS A 81 1.77 -9.08 8.10
C CYS A 81 0.72 -8.10 7.59
N ILE A 82 0.39 -8.23 6.31
CA ILE A 82 -0.70 -7.51 5.68
C ILE A 82 -1.85 -8.49 5.48
N TYR A 83 -3.03 -8.10 5.93
CA TYR A 83 -4.26 -8.86 5.76
C TYR A 83 -5.23 -8.09 4.85
N SER A 84 -6.07 -8.84 4.15
CA SER A 84 -7.06 -8.33 3.21
C SER A 84 -8.38 -9.04 3.39
N SER A 85 -9.48 -8.29 3.31
CA SER A 85 -10.83 -8.87 3.22
C SER A 85 -11.24 -9.31 1.82
N SER A 86 -10.46 -8.88 0.81
CA SER A 86 -10.60 -9.36 -0.56
C SER A 86 -9.61 -10.50 -0.82
N ARG A 87 -10.05 -11.52 -1.58
CA ARG A 87 -9.18 -12.59 -2.09
C ARG A 87 -8.21 -12.09 -3.17
N THR A 88 -8.59 -11.03 -3.86
CA THR A 88 -7.86 -10.48 -5.01
C THR A 88 -7.87 -8.96 -4.95
N PRO A 89 -7.32 -8.34 -3.88
CA PRO A 89 -7.16 -6.90 -3.82
C PRO A 89 -6.18 -6.47 -4.92
N LEU A 90 -6.33 -5.25 -5.42
CA LEU A 90 -5.34 -4.70 -6.32
C LEU A 90 -4.04 -4.43 -5.54
N TRP A 91 -2.92 -4.96 -6.03
CA TRP A 91 -1.66 -4.89 -5.30
C TRP A 91 -1.17 -3.45 -5.04
N GLU A 92 -1.42 -2.53 -5.97
CA GLU A 92 -1.13 -1.10 -5.77
C GLU A 92 -2.01 -0.46 -4.68
N ASP A 93 -3.24 -0.93 -4.52
CA ASP A 93 -4.15 -0.44 -3.48
C ASP A 93 -3.68 -0.96 -2.11
N VAL A 94 -3.23 -2.22 -2.04
CA VAL A 94 -2.59 -2.77 -0.83
C VAL A 94 -1.34 -1.96 -0.48
N HIS A 95 -0.46 -1.67 -1.46
CA HIS A 95 0.74 -0.86 -1.23
C HIS A 95 0.39 0.53 -0.69
N THR A 96 -0.61 1.18 -1.27
CA THR A 96 -1.07 2.50 -0.85
C THR A 96 -1.62 2.44 0.58
N ALA A 97 -2.42 1.43 0.90
CA ALA A 97 -2.94 1.20 2.25
C ALA A 97 -1.81 1.01 3.27
N VAL A 98 -0.81 0.18 2.97
CA VAL A 98 0.38 -0.04 3.80
C VAL A 98 1.10 1.28 4.08
N GLY A 99 1.32 2.11 3.06
CA GLY A 99 1.93 3.43 3.23
C GLY A 99 1.14 4.37 4.14
N GLN A 100 -0.20 4.31 4.09
CA GLN A 100 -1.05 5.06 5.02
C GLN A 100 -0.99 4.51 6.45
N LEU A 101 -0.96 3.18 6.60
CA LEU A 101 -0.92 2.48 7.89
C LEU A 101 0.40 2.69 8.64
N LEU A 102 1.51 2.95 7.95
CA LEU A 102 2.74 3.42 8.59
C LEU A 102 2.55 4.74 9.36
N GLY A 103 1.50 5.52 9.04
CA GLY A 103 1.07 6.68 9.82
C GLY A 103 0.47 6.34 11.19
N CYS A 104 0.08 5.09 11.42
CA CYS A 104 -0.41 4.58 12.72
C CYS A 104 0.70 4.13 13.67
N ARG A 105 1.97 4.36 13.32
CA ARG A 105 3.11 3.92 14.12
C ARG A 105 3.13 4.53 15.53
N SER A 106 3.63 3.75 16.48
CA SER A 106 4.01 4.18 17.82
C SER A 106 5.53 4.14 17.94
N ASP A 107 6.18 5.29 17.77
CA ASP A 107 7.66 5.40 17.84
C ASP A 107 8.20 5.00 19.22
N GLU A 108 7.45 5.26 20.29
CA GLU A 108 7.82 4.87 21.66
C GLU A 108 7.86 3.34 21.84
N LYS A 109 6.93 2.62 21.20
CA LYS A 109 6.85 1.16 21.29
C LYS A 109 7.67 0.46 20.22
N GLY A 110 8.07 1.17 19.16
CA GLY A 110 8.64 0.55 17.96
C GLY A 110 7.64 -0.35 17.24
N THR A 111 6.34 -0.06 17.36
CA THR A 111 5.26 -0.88 16.79
C THR A 111 4.38 -0.09 15.83
N VAL A 112 3.63 -0.80 15.00
CA VAL A 112 2.58 -0.25 14.15
C VAL A 112 1.48 -1.28 13.98
N ASN A 113 0.24 -0.81 14.02
CA ASN A 113 -0.89 -1.61 13.59
C ASN A 113 -2.06 -0.70 13.19
N GLY A 114 -2.92 -1.20 12.31
CA GLY A 114 -4.15 -0.53 11.94
C GLY A 114 -4.82 -1.16 10.73
N ARG A 115 -5.98 -0.62 10.36
CA ARG A 115 -6.69 -0.99 9.14
C ARG A 115 -7.20 0.22 8.39
N VAL A 116 -7.42 0.06 7.10
CA VAL A 116 -8.05 1.06 6.24
C VAL A 116 -8.89 0.34 5.19
N GLU A 117 -10.09 0.84 4.97
CA GLU A 117 -10.95 0.38 3.88
C GLU A 117 -10.63 1.15 2.60
N ILE A 118 -10.32 0.40 1.55
CA ILE A 118 -10.05 0.91 0.21
C ILE A 118 -11.26 0.63 -0.67
N THR A 119 -11.79 1.65 -1.33
CA THR A 119 -12.90 1.50 -2.28
C THR A 119 -12.52 0.45 -3.33
N ASP A 120 -13.42 -0.48 -3.59
CA ASP A 120 -13.29 -1.61 -4.54
C ASP A 120 -12.22 -2.68 -4.22
N SER A 121 -11.29 -2.41 -3.30
CA SER A 121 -10.25 -3.38 -2.88
C SER A 121 -10.50 -3.99 -1.49
N GLY A 122 -11.45 -3.46 -0.73
CA GLY A 122 -11.85 -3.95 0.59
C GLY A 122 -10.98 -3.39 1.72
N THR A 123 -11.14 -3.94 2.92
CA THR A 123 -10.33 -3.61 4.08
C THR A 123 -8.95 -4.25 3.99
N ILE A 124 -7.92 -3.43 4.16
CA ILE A 124 -6.53 -3.82 4.32
C ILE A 124 -6.10 -3.54 5.77
N CYS A 125 -5.46 -4.51 6.41
CA CYS A 125 -4.94 -4.39 7.77
C CYS A 125 -3.45 -4.68 7.81
N MET A 126 -2.72 -3.96 8.65
CA MET A 126 -1.31 -4.19 8.99
C MET A 126 -1.25 -4.53 10.47
N ALA A 127 -0.75 -5.72 10.79
CA ALA A 127 -0.69 -6.20 12.17
C ALA A 127 0.37 -7.30 12.32
N ASP A 128 0.55 -7.77 13.54
CA ASP A 128 1.38 -8.96 13.78
C ASP A 128 0.77 -10.24 13.19
N ARG A 129 1.54 -11.32 13.21
CA ARG A 129 1.20 -12.59 12.56
C ARG A 129 -0.03 -13.30 13.15
N ASP A 130 -0.34 -13.04 14.42
CA ASP A 130 -1.42 -13.69 15.15
C ASP A 130 -2.72 -12.84 15.15
N ALA A 131 -2.64 -11.61 14.63
CA ALA A 131 -3.67 -10.59 14.74
C ALA A 131 -4.75 -10.58 13.65
N CYS A 132 -4.81 -11.58 12.77
CA CYS A 132 -5.80 -11.53 11.67
C CYS A 132 -7.25 -11.41 12.14
N GLY A 133 -7.62 -12.11 13.21
CA GLY A 133 -8.99 -12.00 13.76
C GLY A 133 -9.30 -10.56 14.16
N ASP A 134 -8.37 -9.91 14.87
CA ASP A 134 -8.54 -8.55 15.37
C ASP A 134 -8.63 -7.51 14.25
N CYS A 135 -7.95 -7.76 13.11
CA CYS A 135 -8.00 -6.88 11.95
C CYS A 135 -9.41 -6.61 11.41
N PHE A 136 -10.33 -7.58 11.52
CA PHE A 136 -11.66 -7.51 10.90
C PHE A 136 -12.81 -7.75 11.87
N ASN A 137 -12.54 -7.68 13.18
CA ASN A 137 -13.56 -7.69 14.23
C ASN A 137 -14.10 -6.28 14.53
#